data_AF-A0A3M1RIQ8-F1
#
_entry.id   AF-A0A3M1RIQ8-F1
#
_cell.length_a   1.000
_cell.length_b   1.000
_cell.length_c   1.000
_cell.angle_alpha   90.00
_cell.angle_beta   90.00
_cell.angle_gamma   90.00
#
_symmetry.space_group_name_H-M   'P 1'
#
loop_
_entity.id
_entity.type
_entity.pdbx_description
1 polymer ?
#
loop_
_entity_poly.entity_id
_entity_poly.type
_entity_poly.pdbx_seq_one_letter_code
_entity_poly.pdbx_strand_id
1 'polypeptide(L)'
;MIEGVFYIESQGNNRAVVKSALEKLVEEMKGEKDLKVAAATFGKVTEDNGTYSATAELELSFNDLRGYLMACMRYGPSAITLDSPEKMVMDPKEFLTVLAEVTAFTRQVLEKYGIHFSFQEPEEPVETGLEEEEIEALQDQKALRVKIVVERPEEEEKAKNIFLAAIDPEAFVNKVKTSRLDDRSLVAVEAFMYEPKALLKISLEHTPILIELLEPEELELTLFDIQDMGLELAATYFEMAHLTMHRGSHS
;
A
#
# COMPACT_ATOMS: atom_id res chain seq x y z
N MET A 1 -8.70 18.00 -0.28
CA MET A 1 -8.10 17.91 1.06
C MET A 1 -8.65 16.66 1.71
N ILE A 2 -7.77 15.86 2.32
CA ILE A 2 -8.14 14.67 3.09
C ILE A 2 -7.98 15.04 4.57
N GLU A 3 -8.98 14.78 5.39
CA GLU A 3 -8.96 15.08 6.81
C GLU A 3 -9.36 13.85 7.61
N GLY A 4 -8.73 13.68 8.77
CA GLY A 4 -9.03 12.56 9.64
C GLY A 4 -8.09 12.45 10.83
N VAL A 5 -8.17 11.33 11.50
CA VAL A 5 -7.45 11.03 12.73
C VAL A 5 -6.49 9.87 12.51
N PHE A 6 -5.22 10.08 12.83
CA PHE A 6 -4.23 9.01 12.94
C PHE A 6 -4.07 8.62 14.40
N TYR A 7 -4.11 7.32 14.66
CA TYR A 7 -3.71 6.73 15.94
C TYR A 7 -2.32 6.13 15.76
N ILE A 8 -1.34 6.64 16.50
CA ILE A 8 0.05 6.15 16.45
C ILE A 8 0.41 5.57 17.82
N GLU A 9 0.86 4.32 17.82
CA GLU A 9 1.29 3.63 19.04
C GLU A 9 2.82 3.60 19.16
N SER A 10 3.32 3.83 20.36
CA SER A 10 4.72 3.60 20.72
C SER A 10 4.79 2.59 21.86
N GLN A 11 5.60 1.55 21.67
CA GLN A 11 5.88 0.53 22.67
C GLN A 11 7.38 0.45 22.97
N GLY A 12 7.74 0.15 24.21
CA GLY A 12 9.15 0.00 24.60
C GLY A 12 9.36 -0.34 26.07
N ASN A 13 10.62 -0.61 26.44
CA ASN A 13 11.00 -1.02 27.80
C ASN A 13 11.24 0.16 28.78
N ASN A 14 11.10 1.41 28.31
CA ASN A 14 11.32 2.60 29.11
C ASN A 14 10.12 3.55 29.05
N ARG A 15 9.44 3.68 30.19
CA ARG A 15 8.25 4.52 30.39
C ARG A 15 8.43 5.97 29.94
N ALA A 16 9.59 6.57 30.21
CA ALA A 16 9.84 7.97 29.86
C ALA A 16 10.04 8.14 28.35
N VAL A 17 10.59 7.11 27.69
CA VAL A 17 10.92 7.16 26.26
C VAL A 17 9.67 7.06 25.40
N VAL A 18 8.75 6.13 25.71
CA VAL A 18 7.56 5.87 24.86
C VAL A 18 6.71 7.11 24.61
N LYS A 19 6.46 7.93 25.64
CA LYS A 19 5.69 9.17 25.47
C LYS A 19 6.51 10.24 24.77
N SER A 20 7.77 10.43 25.15
CA SER A 20 8.64 11.45 24.56
C SER A 20 8.89 11.20 23.06
N ALA A 21 8.88 9.94 22.63
CA ALA A 21 9.01 9.56 21.22
C ALA A 21 7.81 10.04 20.40
N LEU A 22 6.59 9.85 20.92
CA LEU A 22 5.37 10.36 20.28
C LEU A 22 5.33 11.90 20.27
N GLU A 23 5.70 12.55 21.37
CA GLU A 23 5.77 14.02 21.43
C GLU A 23 6.75 14.58 20.39
N LYS A 24 7.94 13.96 20.28
CA LYS A 24 8.94 14.33 19.28
C LYS A 24 8.43 14.10 17.85
N LEU A 25 7.77 12.97 17.60
CA LEU A 25 7.19 12.65 16.30
C LEU A 25 6.18 13.73 15.88
N VAL A 26 5.30 14.15 16.79
CA VAL A 26 4.30 15.20 16.51
C VAL A 26 4.97 16.55 16.22
N GLU A 27 6.05 16.90 16.92
CA GLU A 27 6.80 18.13 16.62
C GLU A 27 7.48 18.07 15.26
N GLU A 28 7.99 16.90 14.83
CA GLU A 28 8.51 16.70 13.48
C GLU A 28 7.40 16.84 12.42
N MET A 29 6.23 16.23 12.65
CA MET A 29 5.05 16.32 11.79
C MET A 29 4.59 17.77 11.55
N LYS A 30 4.60 18.61 12.59
CA LYS A 30 4.21 20.03 12.49
C LYS A 30 5.12 20.84 11.56
N GLY A 31 6.32 20.36 11.26
CA GLY A 31 7.27 21.00 10.35
C GLY A 31 7.09 20.62 8.88
N GLU A 32 6.22 19.65 8.57
CA GLU A 32 6.04 19.15 7.21
C GLU A 32 5.12 20.04 6.36
N LYS A 33 5.34 20.03 5.05
CA LYS A 33 4.58 20.87 4.10
C LYS A 33 3.31 20.19 3.57
N ASP A 34 3.32 18.86 3.53
CA ASP A 34 2.29 18.06 2.85
C ASP A 34 1.16 17.65 3.81
N LEU A 35 1.30 17.97 5.10
CA LEU A 35 0.29 17.75 6.13
C LEU A 35 0.25 18.90 7.12
N LYS A 36 -0.87 19.03 7.83
CA LYS A 36 -1.03 19.95 8.97
C LYS A 36 -1.66 19.21 10.14
N VAL A 37 -1.01 19.32 11.30
CA VAL A 37 -1.52 18.83 12.59
C VAL A 37 -2.46 19.89 13.18
N ALA A 38 -3.76 19.59 13.24
CA ALA A 38 -4.77 20.45 13.86
C ALA A 38 -4.77 20.30 15.38
N ALA A 39 -4.73 19.05 15.86
CA ALA A 39 -4.68 18.71 17.27
C ALA A 39 -3.85 17.44 17.50
N ALA A 40 -3.32 17.30 18.72
CA ALA A 40 -2.62 16.11 19.16
C ALA A 40 -2.96 15.83 20.63
N THR A 41 -3.52 14.65 20.88
CA THR A 41 -3.86 14.17 22.21
C THR A 41 -3.02 12.94 22.55
N PHE A 42 -2.37 12.93 23.71
CA PHE A 42 -1.53 11.82 24.14
C PHE A 42 -2.24 11.00 25.21
N GLY A 43 -2.39 9.71 24.93
CA GLY A 43 -2.89 8.72 25.86
C GLY A 43 -1.98 8.57 27.09
N LYS A 44 -2.52 7.97 28.14
CA LYS A 44 -1.74 7.61 29.33
C LYS A 44 -0.78 6.48 28.98
N VAL A 45 0.41 6.50 29.57
CA VAL A 45 1.34 5.37 29.45
C VAL A 45 0.81 4.20 30.27
N THR A 46 0.57 3.08 29.60
CA THR A 46 0.20 1.79 30.18
C THR A 46 1.42 0.87 30.27
N GLU A 47 1.37 -0.12 31.16
CA GLU A 47 2.42 -1.12 31.34
C GLU A 47 1.77 -2.51 31.32
N ASP A 48 2.29 -3.40 30.48
CA ASP A 48 1.94 -4.81 30.46
C ASP A 48 3.21 -5.66 30.34
N ASN A 49 3.37 -6.62 31.25
CA ASN A 49 4.51 -7.55 31.27
C ASN A 49 5.91 -6.89 31.11
N GLY A 50 6.12 -5.72 31.70
CA GLY A 50 7.38 -4.95 31.62
C GLY A 50 7.58 -4.17 30.32
N THR A 51 6.57 -4.14 29.45
CA THR A 51 6.51 -3.30 28.25
C THR A 51 5.59 -2.12 28.50
N TYR A 52 6.07 -0.91 28.23
CA TYR A 52 5.28 0.31 28.29
C TYR A 52 4.70 0.62 26.91
N SER A 53 3.47 1.12 26.88
CA SER A 53 2.82 1.57 25.65
C SER A 53 2.14 2.92 25.84
N ALA A 54 2.07 3.71 24.78
CA ALA A 54 1.33 4.95 24.72
C ALA A 54 0.78 5.15 23.30
N THR A 55 -0.33 5.87 23.18
CA THR A 55 -0.95 6.21 21.90
C THR A 55 -1.03 7.72 21.75
N ALA A 56 -0.80 8.22 20.55
CA ALA A 56 -1.11 9.59 20.16
C ALA A 56 -2.29 9.57 19.17
N GLU A 57 -3.28 10.41 19.44
CA GLU A 57 -4.41 10.69 18.55
C GLU A 57 -4.18 12.04 17.89
N LEU A 58 -4.05 12.04 16.56
CA LEU A 58 -3.63 13.19 15.77
C LEU A 58 -4.70 13.57 14.77
N GLU A 59 -5.29 14.75 14.92
CA GLU A 59 -6.17 15.33 13.89
C GLU A 59 -5.31 15.95 12.80
N LEU A 60 -5.40 15.42 11.59
CA LEU A 60 -4.54 15.74 10.46
C LEU A 60 -5.34 16.20 9.25
N SER A 61 -4.73 17.07 8.45
CA SER A 61 -5.22 17.47 7.13
C SER A 61 -4.10 17.34 6.11
N PHE A 62 -4.41 16.77 4.96
CA PHE A 62 -3.50 16.50 3.85
C PHE A 62 -4.00 17.20 2.59
N ASN A 63 -3.08 17.79 1.83
CA ASN A 63 -3.46 18.56 0.63
C ASN A 63 -4.10 17.66 -0.44
N ASP A 64 -3.53 16.48 -0.65
CA ASP A 64 -3.86 15.53 -1.71
C ASP A 64 -3.64 14.07 -1.26
N LEU A 65 -4.00 13.12 -2.14
CA LEU A 65 -3.82 11.69 -1.91
C LEU A 65 -2.35 11.33 -1.69
N ARG A 66 -1.44 11.98 -2.42
CA ARG A 66 0.01 11.76 -2.31
C ARG A 66 0.51 12.03 -0.89
N GLY A 67 0.22 13.20 -0.34
CA GLY A 67 0.63 13.59 1.01
C GLY A 67 0.07 12.64 2.07
N TYR A 68 -1.19 12.22 1.90
CA TYR A 68 -1.83 11.24 2.78
C TYR A 68 -1.14 9.87 2.75
N LEU A 69 -0.93 9.27 1.56
CA LEU A 69 -0.31 7.94 1.46
C LEU A 69 1.15 7.95 1.93
N MET A 70 1.91 9.00 1.59
CA MET A 70 3.29 9.16 2.07
C MET A 70 3.35 9.28 3.61
N ALA A 71 2.39 9.95 4.23
CA ALA A 71 2.30 10.03 5.69
C ALA A 71 1.97 8.67 6.32
N CYS A 72 1.08 7.88 5.71
CA CYS A 72 0.76 6.52 6.17
C CYS A 72 2.02 5.64 6.19
N MET A 73 2.84 5.70 5.14
CA MET A 73 4.08 4.93 5.03
C MET A 73 5.14 5.42 6.03
N ARG A 74 5.26 6.73 6.24
CA ARG A 74 6.28 7.32 7.11
C ARG A 74 6.00 7.11 8.59
N TYR A 75 4.74 7.21 8.99
CA TYR A 75 4.37 7.24 10.41
C TYR A 75 3.72 5.96 10.90
N GLY A 76 3.29 5.08 10.00
CA GLY A 76 2.73 3.77 10.33
C GLY A 76 1.64 3.83 11.40
N PRO A 77 0.55 4.61 11.19
CA PRO A 77 -0.55 4.65 12.16
C PRO A 77 -1.13 3.25 12.38
N SER A 78 -1.42 2.91 13.64
CA SER A 78 -2.06 1.64 14.00
C SER A 78 -3.57 1.63 13.70
N ALA A 79 -4.17 2.81 13.58
CA ALA A 79 -5.53 2.99 13.06
C ALA A 79 -5.68 4.35 12.37
N ILE A 80 -6.60 4.40 11.41
CA ILE A 80 -6.94 5.61 10.66
C ILE A 80 -8.46 5.75 10.65
N THR A 81 -8.95 6.97 10.86
CA THR A 81 -10.36 7.32 10.63
C THR A 81 -10.39 8.58 9.77
N LEU A 82 -11.02 8.52 8.61
CA LEU A 82 -11.18 9.68 7.73
C LEU A 82 -12.54 10.34 7.92
N ASP A 83 -12.56 11.67 7.92
CA ASP A 83 -13.78 12.48 8.00
C ASP A 83 -14.12 13.13 6.65
N SER A 84 -13.10 13.39 5.82
CA SER A 84 -13.28 14.00 4.50
C SER A 84 -12.16 13.63 3.52
N PRO A 85 -12.41 13.67 2.20
CA PRO A 85 -13.70 13.88 1.56
C PRO A 85 -14.54 12.58 1.53
N GLU A 86 -15.87 12.69 1.41
CA GLU A 86 -16.74 11.50 1.18
C GLU A 86 -16.36 10.76 -0.10
N LYS A 87 -15.93 11.53 -1.11
CA LYS A 87 -15.48 11.04 -2.41
C LYS A 87 -14.43 11.99 -2.99
N MET A 88 -13.39 11.41 -3.58
CA MET A 88 -12.36 12.08 -4.35
C MET A 88 -12.46 11.63 -5.81
N VAL A 89 -12.43 12.59 -6.71
CA VAL A 89 -12.42 12.36 -8.16
C VAL A 89 -11.10 12.89 -8.70
N MET A 90 -10.35 12.07 -9.42
CA MET A 90 -9.01 12.41 -9.90
C MET A 90 -8.67 11.80 -11.25
N ASP A 91 -7.68 12.39 -11.93
CA ASP A 91 -7.13 11.86 -13.17
C ASP A 91 -6.40 10.53 -12.88
N PRO A 92 -6.71 9.43 -13.61
CA PRO A 92 -5.96 8.18 -13.56
C PRO A 92 -4.44 8.34 -13.58
N LYS A 93 -3.90 9.31 -14.33
CA LYS A 93 -2.46 9.59 -14.42
C LYS A 93 -1.90 10.17 -13.13
N GLU A 94 -2.67 10.99 -12.43
CA GLU A 94 -2.28 11.51 -11.12
C GLU A 94 -2.19 10.35 -10.12
N PHE A 95 -3.18 9.46 -10.10
CA PHE A 95 -3.18 8.26 -9.26
C PHE A 95 -1.98 7.34 -9.56
N LEU A 96 -1.73 7.05 -10.84
CA LEU A 96 -0.58 6.27 -11.28
C LEU A 96 0.76 6.92 -10.91
N THR A 97 0.83 8.25 -10.88
CA THR A 97 2.03 8.97 -10.40
C THR A 97 2.26 8.72 -8.91
N VAL A 98 1.20 8.75 -8.11
CA VAL A 98 1.29 8.43 -6.68
C VAL A 98 1.70 6.96 -6.47
N LEU A 99 1.10 6.02 -7.21
CA LEU A 99 1.49 4.60 -7.16
C LEU A 99 2.95 4.38 -7.56
N ALA A 100 3.45 5.09 -8.57
CA ALA A 100 4.85 5.01 -8.97
C ALA A 100 5.79 5.54 -7.88
N GLU A 101 5.42 6.60 -7.16
CA GLU A 101 6.18 7.10 -6.01
C GLU A 101 6.21 6.09 -4.85
N VAL A 102 5.05 5.48 -4.53
CA VAL A 102 4.97 4.39 -3.54
C VAL A 102 5.89 3.25 -3.96
N THR A 103 5.76 2.76 -5.20
CA THR A 103 6.57 1.66 -5.75
C THR A 103 8.07 1.96 -5.66
N ALA A 104 8.48 3.17 -6.05
CA ALA A 104 9.89 3.58 -6.03
C ALA A 104 10.45 3.65 -4.61
N PHE A 105 9.68 4.21 -3.67
CA PHE A 105 10.09 4.27 -2.27
C PHE A 105 10.14 2.88 -1.64
N THR A 106 9.15 2.01 -1.92
CA THR A 106 9.16 0.63 -1.43
C THR A 106 10.34 -0.14 -1.96
N ARG A 107 10.66 -0.05 -3.26
CA ARG A 107 11.86 -0.69 -3.83
C ARG A 107 13.14 -0.28 -3.10
N GLN A 108 13.31 1.01 -2.78
CA GLN A 108 14.47 1.49 -2.01
C GLN A 108 14.53 0.88 -0.60
N VAL A 109 13.38 0.74 0.06
CA VAL A 109 13.31 0.12 1.40
C VAL A 109 13.65 -1.36 1.32
N LEU A 110 13.06 -2.10 0.38
CA LEU A 110 13.32 -3.52 0.18
C LEU A 110 14.81 -3.78 -0.08
N GLU A 111 15.43 -3.02 -1.00
CA GLU A 111 16.85 -3.14 -1.34
C GLU A 111 17.75 -2.79 -0.15
N LYS A 112 17.48 -1.66 0.52
CA LYS A 112 18.29 -1.18 1.65
C LYS A 112 18.34 -2.15 2.81
N TYR A 113 17.24 -2.84 3.09
CA TYR A 113 17.12 -3.75 4.23
C TYR A 113 17.13 -5.25 3.83
N GLY A 114 17.32 -5.54 2.54
CA GLY A 114 17.35 -6.89 1.99
C GLY A 114 16.05 -7.67 2.22
N ILE A 115 14.90 -7.00 2.26
CA ILE A 115 13.58 -7.62 2.43
C ILE A 115 13.15 -8.19 1.08
N HIS A 116 12.65 -9.42 1.09
CA HIS A 116 12.17 -10.10 -0.12
C HIS A 116 10.82 -10.74 0.18
N PHE A 117 9.82 -10.44 -0.64
CA PHE A 117 8.55 -11.14 -0.59
C PHE A 117 8.67 -12.48 -1.31
N SER A 118 8.14 -13.52 -0.68
CA SER A 118 8.08 -14.87 -1.25
C SER A 118 6.63 -15.21 -1.52
N PHE A 119 6.36 -15.71 -2.72
CA PHE A 119 5.03 -16.07 -3.17
C PHE A 119 5.04 -17.53 -3.57
N GLN A 120 3.94 -18.22 -3.29
CA GLN A 120 3.78 -19.61 -3.65
C GLN A 120 3.03 -19.71 -4.98
N GLU A 121 3.28 -20.80 -5.70
CA GLU A 121 2.42 -21.16 -6.84
C GLU A 121 1.02 -21.51 -6.31
N PRO A 122 -0.04 -21.17 -7.04
CA PRO A 122 -1.39 -21.47 -6.60
C PRO A 122 -1.61 -22.98 -6.66
N GLU A 123 -2.46 -23.50 -5.76
CA GLU A 123 -2.85 -24.92 -5.78
C GLU A 123 -3.66 -25.24 -7.04
N GLU A 124 -4.46 -24.28 -7.52
CA GLU A 124 -5.29 -24.38 -8.72
C GLU A 124 -4.89 -23.34 -9.77
N PRO A 125 -4.96 -23.65 -11.07
CA PRO A 125 -4.69 -22.67 -12.11
C PRO A 125 -5.67 -21.49 -12.03
N VAL A 126 -5.15 -20.27 -12.14
CA VAL A 126 -5.99 -19.06 -12.23
C VAL A 126 -6.67 -19.03 -13.59
N GLU A 127 -7.99 -18.88 -13.61
CA GLU A 127 -8.77 -18.74 -14.84
C GLU A 127 -8.39 -17.46 -15.58
N THR A 128 -8.27 -17.55 -16.90
CA THR A 128 -7.88 -16.42 -17.75
C THR A 128 -8.72 -16.40 -19.02
N GLY A 129 -9.01 -15.20 -19.51
CA GLY A 129 -9.79 -15.00 -20.72
C GLY A 129 -11.24 -14.77 -20.35
N LEU A 130 -11.68 -13.52 -20.50
CA LEU A 130 -13.04 -13.11 -20.24
C LEU A 130 -13.80 -13.01 -21.57
N GLU A 131 -15.06 -13.42 -21.55
CA GLU A 131 -15.98 -13.19 -22.66
C GLU A 131 -16.34 -11.70 -22.77
N GLU A 132 -16.78 -11.27 -23.95
CA GLU A 132 -17.11 -9.86 -24.21
C GLU A 132 -18.21 -9.34 -23.28
N GLU A 133 -19.24 -10.15 -23.03
CA GLU A 133 -20.34 -9.81 -22.10
C GLU A 133 -19.85 -9.63 -20.65
N GLU A 134 -18.84 -10.40 -20.24
CA GLU A 134 -18.24 -10.28 -18.90
C GLU A 134 -17.42 -9.00 -18.77
N ILE A 135 -16.65 -8.67 -19.82
CA ILE A 135 -15.89 -7.42 -19.89
C ILE A 135 -16.84 -6.21 -19.80
N GLU A 136 -17.91 -6.19 -20.58
CA GLU A 136 -18.91 -5.12 -20.54
C GLU A 136 -19.54 -5.00 -19.13
N ALA A 137 -19.89 -6.13 -18.52
CA ALA A 137 -20.48 -6.13 -17.18
C ALA A 137 -19.53 -5.60 -16.09
N LEU A 138 -18.22 -5.90 -16.19
CA LEU A 138 -17.20 -5.39 -15.27
C LEU A 138 -17.00 -3.88 -15.44
N GLN A 139 -17.00 -3.40 -16.69
CA GLN A 139 -16.89 -1.97 -17.00
C GLN A 139 -18.11 -1.18 -16.51
N ASP A 140 -19.32 -1.70 -16.71
CA ASP A 140 -20.56 -1.10 -16.21
C ASP A 140 -20.59 -1.02 -14.67
N GLN A 141 -19.96 -1.97 -14.00
CA GLN A 141 -19.77 -1.98 -12.55
C GLN A 141 -18.56 -1.17 -12.09
N LYS A 142 -17.94 -0.40 -12.98
CA LYS A 142 -16.79 0.49 -12.72
C LYS A 142 -15.53 -0.24 -12.22
N ALA A 143 -15.32 -1.49 -12.61
CA ALA A 143 -14.05 -2.16 -12.36
C ALA A 143 -12.90 -1.42 -13.06
N LEU A 144 -11.77 -1.30 -12.36
CA LEU A 144 -10.53 -0.78 -12.91
C LEU A 144 -9.97 -1.78 -13.92
N ARG A 145 -9.88 -1.38 -15.19
CA ARG A 145 -9.20 -2.19 -16.20
C ARG A 145 -7.74 -1.80 -16.25
N VAL A 146 -6.87 -2.71 -15.83
CA VAL A 146 -5.44 -2.43 -15.64
C VAL A 146 -4.56 -3.35 -16.47
N LYS A 147 -3.40 -2.84 -16.85
CA LYS A 147 -2.27 -3.65 -17.29
C LYS A 147 -1.13 -3.50 -16.31
N ILE A 148 -0.59 -4.63 -15.88
CA ILE A 148 0.50 -4.69 -14.91
C ILE A 148 1.63 -5.50 -15.51
N VAL A 149 2.85 -4.98 -15.42
CA VAL A 149 4.06 -5.67 -15.87
C VAL A 149 5.01 -5.80 -14.69
N VAL A 150 5.35 -7.05 -14.36
CA VAL A 150 6.34 -7.37 -13.32
C VAL A 150 7.52 -8.13 -13.89
N GLU A 151 8.65 -8.02 -13.21
CA GLU A 151 9.86 -8.77 -13.52
C GLU A 151 10.17 -9.75 -12.40
N ARG A 152 10.42 -11.00 -12.80
CA ARG A 152 10.50 -12.13 -11.89
C ARG A 152 11.74 -12.98 -12.18
N PRO A 153 12.47 -13.46 -11.17
CA PRO A 153 13.67 -14.29 -11.38
C PRO A 153 13.33 -15.71 -11.87
N GLU A 154 12.09 -16.16 -11.72
CA GLU A 154 11.68 -17.51 -12.12
C GLU A 154 11.55 -17.66 -13.66
N GLU A 155 11.54 -18.91 -14.15
CA GLU A 155 11.18 -19.24 -15.54
C GLU A 155 9.76 -18.78 -15.90
N GLU A 156 9.50 -18.50 -17.19
CA GLU A 156 8.27 -17.83 -17.64
C GLU A 156 6.96 -18.42 -17.07
N GLU A 157 6.76 -19.73 -17.16
CA GLU A 157 5.51 -20.37 -16.70
C GLU A 157 5.36 -20.29 -15.18
N LYS A 158 6.46 -20.46 -14.44
CA LYS A 158 6.47 -20.35 -12.99
C LYS A 158 6.26 -18.90 -12.54
N ALA A 159 6.93 -17.95 -13.18
CA ALA A 159 6.77 -16.52 -12.94
C ALA A 159 5.32 -16.09 -13.17
N LYS A 160 4.71 -16.57 -14.27
CA LYS A 160 3.28 -16.38 -14.56
C LYS A 160 2.40 -16.90 -13.43
N ASN A 161 2.52 -18.17 -13.06
CA ASN A 161 1.63 -18.77 -12.07
C ASN A 161 1.75 -18.09 -10.71
N ILE A 162 2.99 -17.80 -10.29
CA ILE A 162 3.22 -17.07 -9.04
C ILE A 162 2.59 -15.67 -9.09
N PHE A 163 2.76 -14.93 -10.19
CA PHE A 163 2.21 -13.59 -10.27
C PHE A 163 0.68 -13.61 -10.32
N LEU A 164 0.08 -14.55 -11.07
CA LEU A 164 -1.39 -14.70 -11.11
C LEU A 164 -1.97 -15.05 -9.74
N ALA A 165 -1.28 -15.87 -8.95
CA ALA A 165 -1.70 -16.18 -7.58
C ALA A 165 -1.60 -15.00 -6.61
N ALA A 166 -0.78 -14.00 -6.95
CA ALA A 166 -0.53 -12.84 -6.10
C ALA A 166 -1.30 -11.59 -6.54
N ILE A 167 -1.85 -11.60 -7.76
CA ILE A 167 -2.93 -10.68 -8.12
C ILE A 167 -4.10 -10.92 -7.16
N ASP A 168 -4.79 -9.84 -6.80
CA ASP A 168 -5.94 -9.87 -5.91
C ASP A 168 -6.88 -11.05 -6.22
N PRO A 169 -7.27 -11.87 -5.23
CA PRO A 169 -8.14 -13.03 -5.45
C PRO A 169 -9.49 -12.69 -6.10
N GLU A 170 -9.94 -11.44 -5.98
CA GLU A 170 -11.18 -10.94 -6.60
C GLU A 170 -10.95 -10.29 -7.97
N ALA A 171 -9.71 -10.31 -8.48
CA ALA A 171 -9.42 -9.80 -9.81
C ALA A 171 -9.82 -10.78 -10.92
N PHE A 172 -10.32 -10.22 -12.02
CA PHE A 172 -10.69 -10.97 -13.21
C PHE A 172 -9.60 -10.84 -14.26
N VAL A 173 -8.86 -11.92 -14.50
CA VAL A 173 -7.72 -11.91 -15.43
C VAL A 173 -8.19 -12.13 -16.87
N ASN A 174 -8.01 -11.12 -17.72
CA ASN A 174 -8.39 -11.21 -19.13
C ASN A 174 -7.28 -11.80 -20.00
N LYS A 175 -6.07 -11.25 -19.90
CA LYS A 175 -4.95 -11.67 -20.76
C LYS A 175 -3.66 -11.74 -19.98
N VAL A 176 -2.84 -12.72 -20.34
CA VAL A 176 -1.51 -12.90 -19.78
C VAL A 176 -0.52 -13.10 -20.92
N LYS A 177 0.61 -12.40 -20.85
CA LYS A 177 1.75 -12.60 -21.74
C LYS A 177 3.02 -12.72 -20.94
N THR A 178 3.87 -13.64 -21.34
CA THR A 178 5.21 -13.81 -20.77
C THR A 178 6.28 -13.59 -21.83
N SER A 179 7.45 -13.17 -21.39
CA SER A 179 8.65 -13.15 -22.23
C SER A 179 9.91 -13.17 -21.36
N ARG A 180 10.98 -13.79 -21.86
CA ARG A 180 12.31 -13.66 -21.28
C ARG A 180 12.93 -12.28 -21.49
N LEU A 181 13.52 -11.75 -20.42
CA LEU A 181 14.42 -10.60 -20.42
C LEU A 181 15.68 -11.00 -19.65
N ASP A 182 16.78 -11.22 -20.37
CA ASP A 182 18.04 -11.74 -19.82
C ASP A 182 17.83 -13.03 -18.99
N ASP A 183 18.18 -13.03 -17.70
CA ASP A 183 17.98 -14.14 -16.77
C ASP A 183 16.62 -14.12 -16.06
N ARG A 184 15.77 -13.12 -16.35
CA ARG A 184 14.50 -12.87 -15.70
C ARG A 184 13.34 -13.07 -16.68
N SER A 185 12.13 -13.14 -16.13
CA SER A 185 10.88 -13.28 -16.87
C SER A 185 10.03 -12.05 -16.64
N LEU A 186 9.52 -11.47 -17.74
CA LEU A 186 8.49 -10.46 -17.69
C LEU A 186 7.13 -11.14 -17.74
N VAL A 187 6.24 -10.74 -16.84
CA VAL A 187 4.84 -11.16 -16.85
C VAL A 187 3.98 -9.91 -16.99
N ALA A 188 3.22 -9.85 -18.08
CA ALA A 188 2.27 -8.80 -18.36
C ALA A 188 0.85 -9.35 -18.21
N VAL A 189 0.04 -8.73 -17.36
CA VAL A 189 -1.34 -9.12 -17.10
C VAL A 189 -2.28 -7.96 -17.39
N GLU A 190 -3.33 -8.23 -18.17
CA GLU A 190 -4.51 -7.38 -18.29
C GLU A 190 -5.59 -7.96 -17.38
N ALA A 191 -6.06 -7.19 -16.39
CA ALA A 191 -7.05 -7.63 -15.40
C ALA A 191 -8.07 -6.53 -15.08
N PHE A 192 -9.19 -6.93 -14.50
CA PHE A 192 -10.21 -6.05 -13.93
C PHE A 192 -10.22 -6.19 -12.41
N MET A 193 -10.25 -5.07 -11.70
CA MET A 193 -10.18 -5.03 -10.24
C MET A 193 -11.15 -3.98 -9.71
N TYR A 194 -11.95 -4.31 -8.69
CA TYR A 194 -12.86 -3.31 -8.10
C TYR A 194 -12.14 -2.36 -7.14
N GLU A 195 -11.19 -2.89 -6.36
CA GLU A 195 -10.60 -2.15 -5.27
C GLU A 195 -9.27 -1.47 -5.70
N PRO A 196 -9.16 -0.13 -5.60
CA PRO A 196 -7.92 0.58 -5.88
C PRO A 196 -6.74 0.13 -4.98
N LYS A 197 -7.04 -0.34 -3.76
CA LYS A 197 -6.03 -0.84 -2.80
C LYS A 197 -5.25 -2.03 -3.34
N ALA A 198 -5.84 -2.82 -4.23
CA ALA A 198 -5.16 -3.96 -4.84
C ALA A 198 -3.95 -3.52 -5.69
N LEU A 199 -4.03 -2.36 -6.34
CA LEU A 199 -2.90 -1.78 -7.09
C LEU A 199 -1.79 -1.29 -6.16
N LEU A 200 -2.13 -0.77 -4.97
CA LEU A 200 -1.15 -0.46 -3.94
C LEU A 200 -0.45 -1.72 -3.44
N LYS A 201 -1.20 -2.77 -3.10
CA LYS A 201 -0.61 -4.04 -2.67
C LYS A 201 0.38 -4.58 -3.70
N ILE A 202 0.00 -4.60 -4.98
CA ILE A 202 0.90 -5.00 -6.06
C ILE A 202 2.14 -4.08 -6.13
N SER A 203 1.97 -2.78 -5.95
CA SER A 203 3.07 -1.80 -5.90
C SER A 203 4.07 -2.08 -4.78
N LEU A 204 3.57 -2.54 -3.62
CA LEU A 204 4.36 -2.82 -2.43
C LEU A 204 5.08 -4.17 -2.51
N GLU A 205 4.35 -5.20 -2.92
CA GLU A 205 4.77 -6.60 -2.84
C GLU A 205 5.57 -7.06 -4.07
N HIS A 206 5.25 -6.52 -5.25
CA HIS A 206 5.85 -6.92 -6.51
C HIS A 206 6.73 -5.86 -7.17
N THR A 207 6.59 -4.60 -6.76
CA THR A 207 7.32 -3.46 -7.33
C THR A 207 7.31 -3.46 -8.87
N PRO A 208 6.13 -3.38 -9.51
CA PRO A 208 5.97 -3.53 -10.95
C PRO A 208 6.83 -2.54 -11.73
N ILE A 209 7.19 -2.92 -12.96
CA ILE A 209 7.87 -2.03 -13.91
C ILE A 209 6.85 -1.03 -14.49
N LEU A 210 5.62 -1.48 -14.71
CA LEU A 210 4.55 -0.69 -15.29
C LEU A 210 3.21 -1.06 -14.66
N ILE A 211 2.43 -0.03 -14.33
CA ILE A 211 0.99 -0.12 -14.16
C ILE A 211 0.38 0.89 -15.14
N GLU A 212 -0.56 0.44 -15.95
CA GLU A 212 -1.36 1.28 -16.84
C GLU A 212 -2.84 1.09 -16.48
N LEU A 213 -3.54 2.18 -16.20
CA LEU A 213 -4.99 2.18 -16.01
C LEU A 213 -5.62 2.51 -17.36
N LEU A 214 -6.30 1.52 -17.96
CA LEU A 214 -6.97 1.66 -19.25
C LEU A 214 -8.35 2.30 -19.08
N GLU A 215 -9.05 1.91 -18.01
CA GLU A 215 -10.37 2.41 -17.64
C GLU A 215 -10.52 2.38 -16.11
N PRO A 216 -11.31 3.28 -15.50
CA PRO A 216 -12.09 4.35 -16.12
C PRO A 216 -11.24 5.56 -16.56
N GLU A 217 -11.82 6.45 -17.39
CA GLU A 217 -11.19 7.73 -17.77
C GLU A 217 -11.03 8.70 -16.59
N GLU A 218 -11.89 8.57 -15.59
CA GLU A 218 -11.89 9.34 -14.36
C GLU A 218 -11.96 8.38 -13.17
N LEU A 219 -11.01 8.50 -12.24
CA LEU A 219 -10.95 7.64 -11.07
C LEU A 219 -11.75 8.26 -9.93
N GLU A 220 -12.67 7.47 -9.39
CA GLU A 220 -13.47 7.80 -8.22
C GLU A 220 -13.02 6.95 -7.04
N LEU A 221 -12.58 7.62 -5.97
CA LEU A 221 -12.19 7.01 -4.70
C LEU A 221 -13.16 7.46 -3.62
N THR A 222 -13.84 6.52 -2.98
CA THR A 222 -14.64 6.80 -1.79
C THR A 222 -13.74 7.06 -0.58
N LEU A 223 -14.31 7.64 0.48
CA LEU A 223 -13.63 7.77 1.76
C LEU A 223 -13.07 6.43 2.27
N PHE A 224 -13.80 5.34 2.07
CA PHE A 224 -13.37 4.00 2.47
C PHE A 224 -12.20 3.50 1.63
N ASP A 225 -12.21 3.73 0.31
CA ASP A 225 -11.07 3.38 -0.54
C ASP A 225 -9.80 4.09 -0.06
N ILE A 226 -9.89 5.39 0.22
CA ILE A 226 -8.75 6.18 0.71
C ILE A 226 -8.26 5.64 2.04
N GLN A 227 -9.17 5.35 2.98
CA GLN A 227 -8.82 4.81 4.28
C GLN A 227 -8.16 3.43 4.20
N ASP A 228 -8.74 2.52 3.42
CA ASP A 228 -8.22 1.16 3.20
C ASP A 228 -6.81 1.21 2.60
N MET A 229 -6.60 2.08 1.62
CA MET A 229 -5.27 2.31 1.03
C MET A 229 -4.23 2.77 2.06
N GLY A 230 -4.61 3.68 2.97
CA GLY A 230 -3.72 4.14 4.04
C GLY A 230 -3.43 3.05 5.08
N LEU A 231 -4.42 2.25 5.44
CA LEU A 231 -4.27 1.13 6.38
C LEU A 231 -3.37 0.03 5.80
N GLU A 232 -3.52 -0.31 4.53
CA GLU A 232 -2.67 -1.28 3.82
C GLU A 232 -1.20 -0.86 3.83
N LEU A 233 -0.94 0.43 3.54
CA LEU A 233 0.41 0.99 3.61
C LEU A 233 0.97 0.95 5.02
N ALA A 234 0.18 1.40 6.01
CA ALA A 234 0.63 1.43 7.40
C ALA A 234 0.97 0.02 7.91
N ALA A 235 0.10 -0.96 7.64
CA ALA A 235 0.31 -2.36 8.01
C ALA A 235 1.56 -2.94 7.34
N THR A 236 1.69 -2.76 6.02
CA THR A 236 2.85 -3.26 5.26
C THR A 236 4.17 -2.68 5.79
N TYR A 237 4.22 -1.37 6.03
CA TYR A 237 5.43 -0.71 6.53
C TYR A 237 5.75 -1.08 7.99
N PHE A 238 4.73 -1.32 8.80
CA PHE A 238 4.89 -1.85 10.15
C PHE A 238 5.52 -3.26 10.12
N GLU A 239 5.00 -4.15 9.27
CA GLU A 239 5.57 -5.50 9.09
C GLU A 239 7.02 -5.45 8.59
N MET A 240 7.31 -4.62 7.58
CA MET A 240 8.66 -4.43 7.08
C MET A 240 9.60 -3.95 8.19
N ALA A 241 9.19 -2.95 8.98
CA ALA A 241 9.98 -2.45 10.10
C ALA A 241 10.27 -3.57 11.11
N HIS A 242 9.28 -4.40 11.42
CA HIS A 242 9.46 -5.55 12.32
C HIS A 242 10.48 -6.57 11.79
N LEU A 243 10.41 -6.90 10.48
CA LEU A 243 11.37 -7.79 9.82
C LEU A 243 12.80 -7.24 9.88
N THR A 244 12.99 -5.92 9.79
CA THR A 244 14.32 -5.32 9.93
C THR A 244 14.88 -5.41 11.35
N MET A 245 14.04 -5.23 12.38
CA MET A 245 14.48 -5.25 13.77
C MET A 245 14.92 -6.65 14.21
N HIS A 246 14.22 -7.70 13.79
CA HIS A 246 14.58 -9.09 14.13
C HIS A 246 15.83 -9.61 13.41
N ARG A 247 16.19 -9.03 12.27
CA ARG A 247 17.46 -9.34 11.60
C ARG A 247 18.66 -8.72 12.30
N GLY A 248 18.49 -7.58 12.98
CA GLY A 248 19.54 -6.93 13.77
C GLY A 248 19.88 -7.65 15.09
N SER A 249 19.04 -8.57 15.57
CA SER A 249 19.29 -9.35 16.81
C SER A 249 20.16 -10.60 16.63
N HIS A 250 20.66 -10.86 15.42
CA HIS A 250 21.54 -12.00 15.11
C HIS A 250 22.87 -11.60 14.46
N SER A 251 23.27 -10.32 14.53
CA SER A 251 24.60 -9.84 14.13
C SER A 251 25.51 -9.56 15.31
#